data_AF-A0A2R6CN21-F1
#
_entry.id   AF-A0A2R6CN21-F1
#
_cell.length_a   1.000
_cell.length_b   1.000
_cell.length_c   1.000
_cell.angle_alpha   90.00
_cell.angle_beta   90.00
_cell.angle_gamma   90.00
#
_symmetry.space_group_name_H-M   'P 1'
#
loop_
_entity.id
_entity.type
_entity.pdbx_description
1 polymer ?
#
loop_
_entity_poly.entity_id
_entity_poly.type
_entity_poly.pdbx_seq_one_letter_code
_entity_poly.pdbx_strand_id
1 'polypeptide(L)'
;MTIFKEKVDEEYLTVAETKEILEEIEVERAADEEREMRYELSRAIEHVNRFAVLDPEESREFLAQLLELEKVDEKTAYKIVDLRPRDRDELRAL
;
A
#
# COMPACT_ATOMS: atom_id res chain seq x y z
N MET A 1 -7.14 -18.87 -7.84
CA MET A 1 -6.18 -19.98 -7.74
C MET A 1 -5.16 -19.56 -6.71
N THR A 2 -5.17 -20.14 -5.51
CA THR A 2 -4.11 -19.88 -4.53
C THR A 2 -2.99 -20.88 -4.77
N ILE A 3 -1.74 -20.43 -4.65
CA ILE A 3 -0.53 -21.27 -4.78
C ILE A 3 -0.33 -22.12 -3.50
N PHE A 4 -1.14 -21.86 -2.45
CA PHE A 4 -1.03 -22.44 -1.13
C PHE A 4 -2.22 -23.35 -0.78
N LYS A 5 -2.03 -24.23 0.22
CA LYS A 5 -3.07 -25.15 0.70
C LYS A 5 -4.28 -24.41 1.29
N GLU A 6 -4.03 -23.36 2.06
CA GLU A 6 -5.04 -22.48 2.65
C GLU A 6 -4.40 -21.12 2.95
N LYS A 7 -5.21 -20.05 3.06
CA LYS A 7 -4.75 -18.74 3.51
C LYS A 7 -5.05 -18.61 5.00
N VAL A 8 -4.02 -18.46 5.81
CA VAL A 8 -4.14 -18.31 7.27
C VAL A 8 -4.55 -16.88 7.64
N ASP A 9 -3.98 -15.89 6.95
CA ASP A 9 -4.21 -14.48 7.23
C ASP A 9 -3.99 -13.62 5.98
N GLU A 10 -4.59 -12.43 5.96
CA GLU A 10 -4.23 -11.33 5.05
C GLU A 10 -4.54 -9.99 5.69
N GLU A 11 -3.79 -8.98 5.29
CA GLU A 11 -4.03 -7.59 5.66
C GLU A 11 -3.94 -6.70 4.42
N TYR A 12 -4.53 -5.52 4.52
CA TYR A 12 -4.32 -4.46 3.54
C TYR A 12 -2.99 -3.77 3.81
N LEU A 13 -2.40 -3.19 2.77
CA LEU A 13 -1.24 -2.31 2.89
C LEU A 13 -1.58 -0.98 2.23
N THR A 14 -1.17 0.12 2.86
CA THR A 14 -1.21 1.44 2.22
C THR A 14 -0.14 1.53 1.13
N VAL A 15 -0.27 2.50 0.22
CA VAL A 15 0.77 2.77 -0.80
C VAL A 15 2.10 3.15 -0.14
N ALA A 16 2.07 3.81 1.03
CA ALA A 16 3.24 4.18 1.81
C ALA A 16 3.97 2.94 2.37
N GLU A 17 3.26 2.02 3.01
CA GLU A 17 3.84 0.77 3.51
C GLU A 17 4.33 -0.12 2.38
N THR A 18 3.58 -0.17 1.27
CA THR A 18 4.00 -0.91 0.08
C THR A 18 5.31 -0.35 -0.48
N LYS A 19 5.54 0.97 -0.40
CA LYS A 19 6.80 1.59 -0.84
C LYS A 19 7.98 1.07 -0.04
N GLU A 20 7.90 1.09 1.28
CA GLU A 20 8.95 0.59 2.19
C GLU A 20 9.34 -0.85 1.82
N ILE A 21 8.34 -1.73 1.66
CA ILE A 21 8.56 -3.14 1.27
C ILE A 21 9.20 -3.26 -0.12
N LEU A 22 8.73 -2.47 -1.10
CA LEU A 22 9.24 -2.56 -2.47
C LEU A 22 10.64 -1.97 -2.62
N GLU A 23 11.01 -0.96 -1.82
CA GLU A 23 12.37 -0.40 -1.78
C GLU A 23 13.37 -1.44 -1.25
N GLU A 24 13.04 -2.18 -0.19
CA GLU A 24 13.88 -3.28 0.31
C GLU A 24 14.09 -4.35 -0.78
N ILE A 25 13.00 -4.75 -1.44
CA ILE A 25 13.02 -5.73 -2.53
C ILE A 25 13.86 -5.24 -3.73
N GLU A 26 13.82 -3.94 -4.02
CA GLU A 26 14.61 -3.32 -5.08
C GLU A 26 16.11 -3.41 -4.77
N VAL A 27 16.50 -3.06 -3.53
CA VAL A 27 17.89 -3.16 -3.06
C VAL A 27 18.40 -4.60 -3.11
N GLU A 28 17.61 -5.56 -2.63
CA GLU A 28 17.97 -6.98 -2.68
C GLU A 28 18.22 -7.47 -4.11
N ARG A 29 17.38 -7.07 -5.07
CA ARG A 29 17.56 -7.45 -6.48
C ARG A 29 18.72 -6.72 -7.14
N ALA A 30 18.93 -5.45 -6.84
CA ALA A 30 20.06 -4.70 -7.36
C ALA A 30 21.41 -5.29 -6.89
N ALA A 31 21.43 -5.96 -5.75
CA ALA A 31 22.62 -6.66 -5.23
C ALA A 31 22.86 -8.05 -5.87
N ASP A 32 21.90 -8.60 -6.61
CA ASP A 32 21.96 -9.92 -7.24
C ASP A 32 21.86 -9.79 -8.78
N GLU A 33 23.01 -9.77 -9.45
CA GLU A 33 23.12 -9.58 -10.90
C GLU A 33 22.39 -10.67 -11.72
N GLU A 34 22.11 -11.84 -11.15
CA GLU A 34 21.37 -12.91 -11.82
C GLU A 34 19.84 -12.74 -11.69
N ARG A 35 19.38 -11.86 -10.79
CA ARG A 35 17.97 -11.71 -10.44
C ARG A 35 17.32 -10.54 -11.17
N GLU A 36 16.69 -10.86 -12.30
CA GLU A 36 16.01 -9.88 -13.14
C GLU A 36 14.92 -9.08 -12.38
N MET A 37 14.93 -7.76 -12.58
CA MET A 37 13.84 -6.87 -12.23
C MET A 37 12.72 -6.98 -13.27
N ARG A 38 11.71 -7.81 -12.99
CA ARG A 38 10.55 -7.97 -13.89
C ARG A 38 9.84 -6.65 -14.12
N TYR A 39 9.31 -6.48 -15.33
CA TYR A 39 8.62 -5.25 -15.73
C TYR A 39 7.51 -4.84 -14.75
N GLU A 40 6.67 -5.76 -14.31
CA GLU A 40 5.56 -5.47 -13.39
C GLU A 40 6.05 -4.97 -12.03
N LEU A 41 7.17 -5.51 -11.55
CA LEU A 41 7.80 -5.07 -10.32
C LEU A 41 8.37 -3.65 -10.48
N SER A 42 9.08 -3.37 -11.58
CA SER A 42 9.56 -2.02 -11.89
C SER A 42 8.42 -1.01 -11.97
N ARG A 43 7.29 -1.40 -12.59
CA ARG A 43 6.09 -0.55 -12.67
C ARG A 43 5.44 -0.32 -11.30
N ALA A 44 5.43 -1.33 -10.44
CA ALA A 44 4.94 -1.19 -9.07
C ALA A 44 5.82 -0.25 -8.24
N ILE A 45 7.14 -0.39 -8.33
CA ILE A 45 8.13 0.50 -7.70
C ILE A 45 7.93 1.95 -8.18
N GLU A 46 7.81 2.18 -9.49
CA GLU A 46 7.55 3.51 -10.05
C GLU A 46 6.23 4.10 -9.50
N HIS A 47 5.18 3.29 -9.40
CA HIS A 47 3.90 3.72 -8.88
C HIS A 47 3.99 4.14 -7.41
N VAL A 48 4.56 3.30 -6.54
CA VAL A 48 4.68 3.64 -5.11
C VAL A 48 5.60 4.83 -4.89
N ASN A 49 6.68 4.96 -5.66
CA ASN A 49 7.57 6.13 -5.61
C ASN A 49 6.87 7.43 -5.99
N ARG A 50 5.87 7.37 -6.87
CA ARG A 50 5.10 8.53 -7.30
C ARG A 50 3.93 8.87 -6.38
N PHE A 51 3.28 7.87 -5.81
CA PHE A 51 1.98 8.03 -5.14
C PHE A 51 2.01 7.79 -3.63
N ALA A 52 3.11 7.30 -3.06
CA ALA A 52 3.32 7.33 -1.61
C ALA A 52 3.63 8.76 -1.18
N VAL A 53 2.60 9.48 -0.74
CA VAL A 53 2.73 10.88 -0.32
C VAL A 53 2.80 11.04 1.20
N LEU A 54 2.45 10.00 1.94
CA LEU A 54 2.71 9.88 3.38
C LEU A 54 3.92 8.96 3.55
N ASP A 55 4.65 9.12 4.65
CA ASP A 55 5.55 8.07 5.11
C ASP A 55 4.75 6.93 5.81
N PRO A 56 5.38 5.76 6.05
CA PRO A 56 4.69 4.62 6.66
C PRO A 56 4.20 4.87 8.09
N GLU A 57 4.79 5.78 8.85
CA GLU A 57 4.35 6.10 10.22
C GLU A 57 3.10 6.99 10.16
N GLU A 58 3.15 8.05 9.35
CA GLU A 58 2.01 8.95 9.08
C GLU A 58 0.80 8.18 8.54
N SER A 59 1.02 7.23 7.62
CA SER A 59 -0.07 6.44 7.04
C SER A 59 -0.75 5.55 8.08
N ARG A 60 0.02 4.94 8.98
CA ARG A 60 -0.51 4.08 10.06
C ARG A 60 -1.23 4.90 11.13
N GLU A 61 -0.70 6.07 11.49
CA GLU A 61 -1.37 6.97 12.42
C GLU A 61 -2.72 7.43 11.85
N PHE A 62 -2.75 7.84 10.58
CA PHE A 62 -3.99 8.26 9.94
C PHE A 62 -5.00 7.11 9.83
N LEU A 63 -4.53 5.91 9.50
CA LEU A 63 -5.37 4.71 9.48
C LEU A 63 -5.99 4.42 10.85
N ALA A 64 -5.20 4.48 11.92
CA ALA A 64 -5.67 4.24 13.28
C ALA A 64 -6.81 5.20 13.65
N GLN A 65 -6.67 6.49 13.33
CA GLN A 65 -7.73 7.49 13.56
C GLN A 65 -9.01 7.20 12.77
N LEU A 66 -8.88 6.69 11.53
CA LEU A 66 -10.03 6.33 10.71
C LEU A 66 -10.76 5.09 11.25
N LEU A 67 -10.02 4.09 11.75
CA LEU A 67 -10.59 2.86 12.30
C LEU A 67 -11.33 3.07 13.63
N GLU A 68 -11.09 4.18 14.33
CA GLU A 68 -11.90 4.58 15.50
C GLU A 68 -13.32 5.03 15.10
N LEU A 69 -13.55 5.37 13.83
CA LEU A 69 -14.84 5.81 13.33
C LEU A 69 -15.73 4.59 13.04
N GLU A 70 -16.81 4.43 13.81
CA GLU A 70 -17.77 3.31 13.68
C GLU A 70 -18.29 3.07 12.25
N LYS A 71 -18.32 4.10 11.41
CA LYS A 71 -18.87 4.05 10.05
C LYS A 71 -17.83 3.81 8.96
N VAL A 72 -16.57 3.61 9.32
CA VAL A 72 -15.48 3.38 8.36
C VAL A 72 -14.99 1.95 8.52
N ASP A 73 -15.26 1.11 7.53
CA ASP A 73 -14.66 -0.22 7.49
C ASP A 73 -13.19 -0.15 7.08
N GLU A 74 -12.44 -1.20 7.40
CA GLU A 74 -11.00 -1.28 7.19
C GLU A 74 -10.61 -0.98 5.74
N LYS A 75 -11.25 -1.64 4.77
CA LYS A 75 -10.93 -1.44 3.35
C LYS A 75 -11.13 0.02 2.92
N THR A 76 -12.20 0.65 3.38
CA THR A 76 -12.46 2.06 3.14
C THR A 76 -11.42 2.96 3.82
N ALA A 77 -11.01 2.64 5.05
CA ALA A 77 -9.98 3.38 5.77
C ALA A 77 -8.65 3.41 4.99
N TYR A 78 -8.15 2.25 4.55
CA TYR A 78 -6.95 2.17 3.71
C TYR A 78 -7.09 2.98 2.42
N LYS A 79 -8.28 2.95 1.79
CA LYS A 79 -8.53 3.72 0.57
C LYS A 79 -8.52 5.24 0.80
N ILE A 80 -9.06 5.70 1.94
CA ILE A 80 -9.00 7.11 2.35
C ILE A 80 -7.56 7.54 2.59
N VAL A 81 -6.73 6.72 3.25
CA VAL A 81 -5.31 7.03 3.50
C VAL A 81 -4.54 7.18 2.18
N ASP A 82 -4.75 6.26 1.22
CA ASP A 82 -4.08 6.32 -0.08
C ASP A 82 -4.49 7.53 -0.92
N LEU A 83 -5.81 7.82 -0.99
CA LEU A 83 -6.36 8.79 -1.94
C LEU A 83 -6.50 10.19 -1.36
N ARG A 84 -6.62 10.32 -0.04
CA ARG A 84 -6.76 11.56 0.72
C ARG A 84 -7.79 12.51 0.08
N PRO A 85 -9.07 12.09 0.01
CA PRO A 85 -10.13 12.91 -0.56
C PRO A 85 -10.23 14.25 0.17
N ARG A 86 -10.39 15.34 -0.59
CA ARG A 86 -10.40 16.72 -0.08
C ARG A 86 -11.80 17.26 0.10
N ASP A 87 -12.78 16.64 -0.53
CA ASP A 87 -14.18 17.01 -0.42
C ASP A 87 -15.10 15.79 -0.31
N ARG A 88 -16.37 16.08 -0.07
CA ARG A 88 -17.41 15.06 0.13
C ARG A 88 -17.68 14.24 -1.12
N ASP A 89 -17.52 14.83 -2.30
CA ASP A 89 -17.86 14.15 -3.55
C ASP A 89 -16.73 13.19 -3.95
N GLU A 90 -15.47 13.56 -3.69
CA GLU A 90 -14.32 12.63 -3.75
C GLU A 90 -14.46 11.48 -2.76
N LEU A 91 -14.86 11.76 -1.51
CA LEU A 91 -15.06 10.71 -0.49
C LEU A 91 -16.18 9.73 -0.88
N ARG A 92 -17.24 10.20 -1.54
CA ARG A 92 -18.36 9.37 -2.01
C ARG A 92 -18.03 8.51 -3.22
N ALA A 93 -16.95 8.83 -3.94
CA ALA A 93 -16.52 8.10 -5.13
C ALA A 93 -15.63 6.89 -4.79
N LEU A 94 -15.26 6.70 -3.52
CA LEU A 94 -14.50 5.55 -3.01
C LEU A 94 -15.37 4.29 -2.94
#